data_AF-A0A813LH89-F1
#
_entry.id   AF-A0A813LH89-F1
#
_cell.length_a   1.000
_cell.length_b   1.000
_cell.length_c   1.000
_cell.angle_alpha   90.00
_cell.angle_beta   90.00
_cell.angle_gamma   90.00
#
_symmetry.space_group_name_H-M   'P 1'
#
loop_
_entity.id
_entity.type
_entity.pdbx_description
1 polymer ?
#
loop_
_entity_poly.entity_id
_entity_poly.type
_entity_poly.pdbx_seq_one_letter_code
_entity_poly.pdbx_strand_id
1 'polypeptide(L)'
;VGGIKEKVIAARREKVHTLLLPRQNEADYRELQEYIRAGLTAHFVDHFDDVYRLAFDDTEVPALWGASRGHPVTTIFTPADAAPPTPTASQAGISSTAVSAEA
;
A
#
# COMPACT_ATOMS: atom_id res chain seq x y z
N VAL A 1 -11.06 -9.63 1.69
CA VAL A 1 -11.90 -8.50 2.18
C VAL A 1 -12.08 -7.50 1.04
N GLY A 2 -13.18 -6.75 0.99
CA GLY A 2 -13.39 -5.67 0.01
C GLY A 2 -12.94 -4.30 0.53
N GLY A 3 -12.77 -3.33 -0.38
CA GLY A 3 -12.50 -1.92 -0.03
C GLY A 3 -11.10 -1.67 0.54
N ILE A 4 -10.07 -2.28 -0.04
CA ILE A 4 -8.68 -2.13 0.45
C ILE A 4 -8.22 -0.67 0.33
N LYS A 5 -8.57 0.02 -0.76
CA LYS A 5 -8.25 1.43 -0.97
C LYS A 5 -8.81 2.32 0.14
N GLU A 6 -10.09 2.18 0.45
CA GLU A 6 -10.75 2.97 1.50
C GLU A 6 -10.15 2.70 2.89
N LYS A 7 -9.82 1.44 3.19
CA LYS A 7 -9.19 1.05 4.46
C LYS A 7 -7.81 1.66 4.63
N VAL A 8 -6.99 1.66 3.58
CA VAL A 8 -5.65 2.27 3.62
C VAL A 8 -5.73 3.79 3.75
N ILE A 9 -6.67 4.44 3.04
CA ILE A 9 -6.91 5.89 3.17
C ILE A 9 -7.37 6.24 4.59
N ALA A 10 -8.28 5.46 5.17
CA ALA A 10 -8.75 5.65 6.54
C ALA A 10 -7.61 5.47 7.55
N ALA A 11 -6.82 4.40 7.43
CA ALA A 11 -5.66 4.17 8.28
C ALA A 11 -4.69 5.36 8.26
N ARG A 12 -4.38 5.88 7.07
CA ARG A 12 -3.52 7.07 6.94
C ARG A 12 -4.11 8.32 7.60
N ARG A 13 -5.43 8.54 7.46
CA ARG A 13 -6.12 9.68 8.10
C ARG A 13 -6.05 9.59 9.63
N GLU A 14 -6.20 8.38 10.17
CA GLU A 14 -6.11 8.09 11.60
C GLU A 14 -4.67 7.92 12.10
N LYS A 15 -3.66 8.16 11.24
CA LYS A 15 -2.24 7.97 11.55
C LYS A 15 -1.90 6.54 12.01
N VAL A 16 -2.61 5.55 11.48
CA VAL A 16 -2.31 4.13 11.66
C VAL A 16 -1.27 3.73 10.62
N HIS A 17 -0.05 3.48 11.09
CA HIS A 17 1.11 3.12 10.26
C HIS A 17 1.14 1.63 9.92
N THR A 18 0.46 0.78 10.68
CA THR A 18 0.55 -0.68 10.58
C THR A 18 -0.79 -1.27 10.16
N LEU A 19 -0.80 -2.01 9.07
CA LEU A 19 -1.98 -2.64 8.46
C LEU A 19 -1.79 -4.15 8.42
N LEU A 20 -2.80 -4.89 8.85
CA LEU A 20 -2.84 -6.35 8.71
C LEU A 20 -3.93 -6.71 7.70
N LEU A 21 -3.55 -7.37 6.62
CA LEU A 21 -4.42 -7.71 5.49
C LEU A 21 -4.27 -9.19 5.11
N PRO A 22 -5.31 -9.84 4.58
CA PRO A 22 -5.16 -11.20 4.05
C PRO A 22 -4.21 -11.23 2.85
N ARG A 23 -3.45 -12.32 2.70
CA ARG A 23 -2.51 -12.51 1.58
C ARG A 23 -3.16 -12.36 0.20
N GLN A 24 -4.41 -12.78 0.06
CA GLN A 24 -5.17 -12.64 -1.19
C GLN A 24 -5.38 -11.17 -1.61
N ASN A 25 -5.28 -10.22 -0.68
CA ASN A 25 -5.44 -8.80 -0.94
C ASN A 25 -4.11 -8.07 -1.22
N GLU A 26 -2.99 -8.80 -1.32
CA GLU A 26 -1.69 -8.20 -1.67
C GLU A 26 -1.71 -7.55 -3.06
N ALA A 27 -2.35 -8.20 -4.03
CA ALA A 27 -2.46 -7.66 -5.39
C ALA A 27 -3.21 -6.32 -5.40
N ASP A 28 -4.35 -6.24 -4.70
CA ASP A 28 -5.14 -5.01 -4.57
C ASP A 28 -4.33 -3.90 -3.88
N TYR A 29 -3.58 -4.23 -2.82
CA TYR A 29 -2.72 -3.26 -2.13
C TYR A 29 -1.59 -2.78 -3.04
N ARG A 30 -1.01 -3.66 -3.86
CA ARG A 30 0.11 -3.32 -4.75
C ARG A 30 -0.31 -2.36 -5.86
N GLU A 31 -1.57 -2.43 -6.30
CA GLU A 31 -2.16 -1.53 -7.31
C GLU A 31 -2.42 -0.11 -6.77
N LEU A 32 -2.46 0.07 -5.45
CA LEU A 32 -2.68 1.39 -4.85
C LEU A 32 -1.55 2.37 -5.20
N GLN A 33 -1.91 3.64 -5.35
CA GLN A 33 -0.95 4.69 -5.63
C GLN A 33 0.07 4.83 -4.49
N GLU A 34 1.32 5.15 -4.84
CA GLU A 34 2.44 5.18 -3.89
C GLU A 34 2.20 6.20 -2.76
N TYR A 35 1.63 7.36 -3.09
CA TYR A 35 1.26 8.36 -2.09
C TYR A 35 0.26 7.83 -1.05
N ILE A 36 -0.59 6.87 -1.37
CA ILE A 36 -1.57 6.28 -0.43
C ILE A 36 -0.86 5.32 0.54
N ARG A 37 0.12 4.58 0.01
CA ARG A 37 0.91 3.59 0.77
C ARG A 37 2.08 4.21 1.54
N ALA A 38 2.49 5.43 1.18
CA ALA A 38 3.63 6.11 1.78
C ALA A 38 3.52 6.17 3.32
N GLY A 39 4.55 5.66 3.99
CA GLY A 39 4.64 5.64 5.46
C GLY A 39 3.79 4.56 6.12
N LEU A 40 3.27 3.60 5.35
CA LEU A 40 2.50 2.47 5.86
C LEU A 40 3.27 1.15 5.72
N THR A 41 3.10 0.30 6.73
CA THR A 41 3.62 -1.06 6.81
C THR A 41 2.44 -2.02 6.72
N ALA A 42 2.34 -2.75 5.62
CA ALA A 42 1.29 -3.74 5.41
C ALA A 42 1.83 -5.15 5.61
N HIS A 43 1.28 -5.86 6.60
CA HIS A 43 1.53 -7.27 6.86
C HIS A 43 0.43 -8.11 6.21
N PHE A 44 0.84 -9.02 5.33
CA PHE A 44 -0.02 -9.96 4.65
C PHE A 44 0.01 -11.30 5.36
N VAL A 45 -1.13 -11.67 5.94
CA VAL A 45 -1.31 -12.86 6.77
C VAL A 45 -2.21 -13.89 6.07
N ASP A 46 -1.99 -15.17 6.33
CA ASP A 46 -2.83 -16.27 5.83
C ASP A 46 -3.69 -16.86 6.96
N HIS A 47 -3.16 -16.84 8.19
CA HIS A 47 -3.81 -17.41 9.38
C HIS A 47 -3.97 -16.40 10.52
N PHE A 48 -4.89 -16.73 11.45
CA PHE A 48 -5.10 -15.92 12.63
C PHE A 48 -3.92 -15.96 13.60
N ASP A 49 -3.17 -17.06 13.64
CA ASP A 49 -1.94 -17.17 14.42
C ASP A 49 -0.95 -16.05 14.10
N ASP A 50 -0.83 -15.70 12.82
CA ASP A 50 0.04 -14.63 12.34
C ASP A 50 -0.44 -13.26 12.84
N VAL A 51 -1.75 -13.03 12.81
CA VAL A 51 -2.37 -11.81 13.34
C VAL A 51 -2.11 -11.69 14.82
N TYR A 52 -2.24 -12.78 15.57
CA TYR A 52 -2.01 -12.81 17.00
C TYR A 52 -0.55 -12.46 17.34
N ARG A 53 0.41 -13.11 16.67
CA ARG A 53 1.84 -12.83 16.84
C ARG A 53 2.18 -11.37 16.56
N LEU A 54 1.64 -10.80 15.49
CA LEU A 54 1.88 -9.40 15.11
C LEU A 54 1.20 -8.40 16.05
N ALA A 55 0.04 -8.73 16.60
CA ALA A 55 -0.73 -7.81 17.44
C ALA A 55 -0.22 -7.76 18.90
N PHE A 56 0.30 -8.89 19.40
CA PHE A 56 0.70 -9.03 20.79
C PHE A 56 2.21 -9.14 21.00
N ASP A 57 3.01 -9.14 19.92
CA ASP A 57 4.47 -9.38 19.96
C ASP A 57 4.83 -10.71 20.65
N ASP A 58 3.86 -11.63 20.67
CA ASP A 58 3.93 -12.85 21.47
C ASP A 58 4.38 -14.02 20.61
N THR A 59 5.29 -14.83 21.14
CA THR A 59 5.79 -16.02 20.42
C THR A 59 4.81 -17.18 20.56
N GLU A 60 4.06 -17.23 21.66
CA GLU A 60 3.14 -18.30 22.00
C GLU A 60 1.71 -17.92 21.67
N VAL A 61 1.18 -18.50 20.59
CA VAL A 61 -0.24 -18.36 20.24
C VAL A 61 -1.02 -19.37 21.08
N PRO A 62 -2.11 -18.97 21.77
CA PRO A 62 -2.97 -19.91 22.48
C PRO A 62 -3.48 -20.97 21.51
N ALA A 63 -3.76 -22.19 22.01
CA ALA A 63 -4.22 -23.29 21.17
C ALA A 63 -5.51 -22.91 20.41
N LEU A 64 -5.34 -22.49 19.15
CA LEU A 64 -6.45 -22.17 18.28
C LEU A 64 -7.08 -23.45 17.75
N TRP A 65 -8.32 -23.32 17.27
CA TRP A 65 -9.11 -24.42 16.72
C TRP A 65 -8.52 -25.06 15.45
N GLY A 66 -7.38 -24.58 14.94
CA GLY A 66 -6.62 -25.18 13.85
C GLY A 66 -5.16 -24.77 13.89
N ALA A 67 -4.26 -25.68 13.49
CA ALA A 67 -2.84 -25.37 13.37
C ALA A 67 -2.61 -24.38 12.20
N SER A 68 -1.72 -23.41 12.42
CA SER A 68 -1.23 -22.54 11.35
C SER A 68 -0.71 -23.38 10.18
N ARG A 69 -1.12 -23.09 8.93
CA ARG A 69 -0.59 -23.80 7.73
C ARG A 69 0.89 -23.53 7.46
N GLY A 70 1.59 -22.80 8.33
CA GLY A 70 3.02 -22.52 8.21
C GLY A 70 3.39 -21.55 7.10
N HIS A 71 2.42 -20.78 6.57
CA HIS A 71 2.74 -19.75 5.59
C HIS A 71 3.46 -18.58 6.28
N PRO A 72 4.61 -18.12 5.73
CA PRO A 72 5.30 -16.96 6.28
C PRO A 72 4.49 -15.69 6.05
N VAL A 73 4.51 -14.79 7.02
CA VAL A 73 3.95 -13.44 6.88
C VAL A 73 4.79 -12.64 5.90
N THR A 74 4.15 -12.07 4.89
CA THR A 74 4.81 -11.13 3.96
C THR A 74 4.61 -9.71 4.47
N THR A 75 5.69 -8.97 4.70
CA THR A 75 5.60 -7.57 5.13
C THR A 75 6.08 -6.66 4.00
N ILE A 76 5.25 -5.71 3.60
CA ILE A 76 5.59 -4.66 2.65
C ILE A 76 5.70 -3.34 3.41
N PHE A 77 6.91 -2.81 3.48
CA PHE A 77 7.18 -1.47 3.99
C PHE A 77 7.24 -0.49 2.82
N THR A 78 6.40 0.54 2.85
CA THR A 78 6.50 1.65 1.89
C THR A 78 7.08 2.86 2.62
N PRO A 79 8.32 3.30 2.30
CA PRO A 79 8.95 4.42 2.98
C PRO A 79 8.13 5.71 2.80
N ALA A 80 8.09 6.53 3.84
CA ALA A 80 7.36 7.81 3.84
C ALA A 80 7.93 8.85 2.87
N ASP A 81 9.19 8.68 2.43
CA ASP A 81 9.89 9.59 1.50
C ASP A 81 9.57 9.33 0.02
N ALA A 82 8.49 8.62 -0.27
CA ALA A 82 7.88 8.67 -1.59
C ALA A 82 7.29 10.09 -1.78
N ALA A 83 8.18 11.05 -2.09
CA ALA A 83 7.85 12.41 -2.46
C ALA A 83 6.71 12.37 -3.49
N PRO A 84 5.71 13.28 -3.38
CA PRO A 84 4.63 13.31 -4.35
C PRO A 84 5.27 13.40 -5.75
N PRO A 85 4.79 12.62 -6.75
CA PRO A 85 5.23 12.85 -8.12
C PRO A 85 4.91 14.31 -8.41
N THR A 86 5.95 15.12 -8.56
CA THR A 86 5.84 16.52 -8.95
C THR A 86 4.86 16.55 -10.12
N PRO A 87 3.76 17.33 -10.06
CA PRO A 87 2.91 17.47 -11.23
C PRO A 87 3.79 18.06 -12.32
N THR A 88 4.18 17.26 -13.30
CA THR A 88 4.74 17.73 -14.56
C THR A 88 3.61 18.48 -15.27
N ALA A 89 3.37 19.70 -14.83
CA ALA A 89 2.65 20.71 -15.58
C ALA A 89 3.69 21.42 -16.45
N SER A 90 3.97 20.87 -17.64
CA SER A 90 4.50 21.66 -18.75
C SER A 90 4.40 20.87 -20.05
N GLN A 91 3.23 20.95 -20.68
CA GLN A 91 3.09 21.41 -22.07
C GLN A 91 1.61 21.44 -22.46
N ALA A 92 0.96 22.55 -22.15
CA ALA A 92 -0.12 23.09 -22.95
C ALA A 92 0.41 24.39 -23.55
N GLY A 93 0.53 24.43 -24.89
CA GLY A 93 1.14 25.55 -25.62
C GLY A 93 1.00 25.38 -27.12
N ILE A 94 -0.25 25.45 -27.58
CA ILE A 94 -0.66 25.64 -28.97
C ILE A 94 -0.11 26.95 -29.57
N SER A 95 0.36 26.89 -30.82
CA SER A 95 0.37 27.94 -31.89
C SER A 95 1.01 27.27 -33.12
N SER A 96 0.35 26.92 -34.22
CA SER A 96 -0.49 27.69 -35.15
C SER A 96 0.15 28.97 -35.70
N THR A 97 0.45 28.91 -37.01
CA THR A 97 0.45 29.99 -38.01
C THR A 97 1.75 30.77 -38.32
N ALA A 98 2.10 30.70 -39.62
CA ALA A 98 2.66 31.72 -40.53
C ALA A 98 4.18 31.88 -40.74
N VAL A 99 4.56 31.61 -42.00
CA VAL A 99 5.28 32.48 -42.96
C VAL A 99 6.73 32.89 -42.67
N SER A 100 7.65 32.44 -43.53
CA SER A 100 8.76 33.15 -44.20
C SER A 100 9.53 32.11 -45.04
N ALA A 101 9.62 32.18 -46.38
CA ALA A 101 10.34 33.13 -47.23
C ALA A 101 11.88 32.99 -47.14
N GLU A 102 12.54 33.10 -48.32
CA GLU A 102 13.99 33.01 -48.63
C GLU A 102 14.58 31.60 -48.78
N ALA A 103 15.36 31.25 -49.82
CA ALA A 103 15.88 31.96 -50.99
C ALA A 103 16.22 30.93 -52.10
#